data_AF-A0A3D4UHH6-F1
#
_entry.id   AF-A0A3D4UHH6-F1
#
_cell.length_a   1.000
_cell.length_b   1.000
_cell.length_c   1.000
_cell.angle_alpha   90.00
_cell.angle_beta   90.00
_cell.angle_gamma   90.00
#
_symmetry.space_group_name_H-M   'P 1'
#
loop_
_entity.id
_entity.type
_entity.pdbx_description
1 polymer ?
#
loop_
_entity_poly.entity_id
_entity_poly.type
_entity_poly.pdbx_seq_one_letter_code
_entity_poly.pdbx_strand_id
1 'polypeptide(L)'
;ALDQGFQIEQGGVGTAPYFMNAQGNDDSFQEFYVMRFDLSAFSGAAVQGVTIDLTHSEAFFSTSGLVQLSYSTDDSFDLNSLVADANTVGGNAQLAASQVALFDFVTGNDGVTDTISLNDVDGLFADIESGSMITLILEAAESTTSATYAGLGNTANGGPVLNVVVPTPGSLALIGLGGLISTRRRRA
;
A
#
# COMPACT_ATOMS: atom_id res chain seq x y z
N ALA A 1 -21.65 -3.18 -22.49
CA ALA A 1 -21.20 -3.29 -21.10
C ALA A 1 -20.99 -1.86 -20.60
N LEU A 2 -21.76 -1.42 -19.61
CA LEU A 2 -21.53 -0.12 -19.00
C LEU A 2 -20.23 -0.23 -18.21
N ASP A 3 -19.22 0.51 -18.65
CA ASP A 3 -18.01 0.78 -17.90
C ASP A 3 -18.46 1.40 -16.57
N GLN A 4 -18.48 0.59 -15.50
CA GLN A 4 -18.88 1.08 -14.19
C GLN A 4 -17.75 2.01 -13.76
N GLY A 5 -18.03 3.31 -13.81
CA GLY A 5 -17.00 4.34 -13.66
C GLY A 5 -16.39 4.28 -12.26
N PHE A 6 -15.16 3.82 -12.20
CA PHE A 6 -14.30 3.91 -11.02
C PHE A 6 -13.12 4.82 -11.36
N GLN A 7 -12.64 5.56 -10.36
CA GLN A 7 -11.38 6.28 -10.49
C GLN A 7 -10.37 5.65 -9.54
N ILE A 8 -9.16 5.46 -10.04
CA ILE A 8 -8.00 5.13 -9.21
C ILE A 8 -7.41 6.47 -8.82
N GLU A 9 -7.39 6.73 -7.53
CA GLU A 9 -6.78 7.89 -6.92
C GLU A 9 -5.54 7.43 -6.15
N GLN A 10 -4.42 8.12 -6.32
CA GLN A 10 -3.18 7.77 -5.64
C GLN A 10 -3.26 8.20 -4.17
N GLY A 11 -3.16 7.22 -3.29
CA GLY A 11 -3.05 7.34 -1.86
C GLY A 11 -1.70 7.92 -1.43
N GLY A 12 -1.72 9.17 -0.96
CA GLY A 12 -0.69 9.75 -0.08
C GLY A 12 0.70 10.02 -0.67
N VAL A 13 1.41 10.94 -0.03
CA VAL A 13 2.85 11.14 -0.21
C VAL A 13 3.55 10.22 0.76
N GLY A 14 4.20 9.15 0.27
CA GLY A 14 5.00 8.31 1.14
C GLY A 14 6.19 9.08 1.74
N THR A 15 6.74 8.62 2.85
CA THR A 15 8.08 9.01 3.32
C THR A 15 8.97 7.79 3.23
N ALA A 16 9.73 7.73 2.16
CA ALA A 16 10.41 6.52 1.74
C ALA A 16 11.80 6.96 1.19
N PRO A 17 12.95 6.44 1.66
CA PRO A 17 14.24 6.78 1.04
C PRO A 17 14.27 6.37 -0.43
N TYR A 18 15.22 6.90 -1.21
CA TYR A 18 15.41 6.67 -2.64
C TYR A 18 15.50 5.19 -3.06
N PHE A 19 15.83 4.30 -2.13
CA PHE A 19 16.04 2.88 -2.34
C PHE A 19 15.43 2.10 -1.17
N MET A 20 14.74 1.00 -1.46
CA MET A 20 14.13 0.13 -0.46
C MET A 20 14.73 -1.26 -0.57
N ASN A 21 15.19 -1.81 0.55
CA ASN A 21 15.64 -3.19 0.64
C ASN A 21 14.94 -3.85 1.84
N ALA A 22 14.30 -4.98 1.58
CA ALA A 22 13.76 -5.87 2.58
C ALA A 22 14.67 -7.10 2.64
N GLN A 23 15.50 -7.17 3.69
CA GLN A 23 16.54 -8.18 3.84
C GLN A 23 16.32 -9.02 5.09
N GLY A 24 16.39 -10.33 4.89
CA GLY A 24 16.31 -11.31 5.96
C GLY A 24 17.52 -11.26 6.88
N ASN A 25 17.47 -12.01 7.97
CA ASN A 25 18.57 -12.12 8.91
C ASN A 25 19.72 -12.98 8.33
N ASP A 26 20.58 -12.38 7.52
CA ASP A 26 21.91 -12.94 7.28
C ASP A 26 22.83 -12.60 8.48
N ASP A 27 24.03 -13.18 8.52
CA ASP A 27 24.97 -13.13 9.66
C ASP A 27 25.38 -11.70 10.11
N SER A 28 24.78 -10.63 9.61
CA SER A 28 25.14 -9.26 9.98
C SER A 28 24.00 -8.23 10.03
N PHE A 29 22.92 -8.33 9.23
CA PHE A 29 21.89 -7.27 9.21
C PHE A 29 20.49 -7.79 8.81
N GLN A 30 19.45 -7.30 9.47
CA GLN A 30 18.06 -7.38 8.99
C GLN A 30 17.64 -5.98 8.57
N GLU A 31 17.04 -5.83 7.38
CA GLU A 31 16.50 -4.55 6.90
C GLU A 31 15.00 -4.69 6.64
N PHE A 32 14.24 -3.76 7.18
CA PHE A 32 12.82 -3.60 6.88
C PHE A 32 12.57 -2.17 6.42
N TYR A 33 11.48 -2.01 5.70
CA TYR A 33 11.10 -0.73 5.13
C TYR A 33 9.77 -0.26 5.66
N VAL A 34 9.66 1.04 5.92
CA VAL A 34 8.41 1.65 6.40
C VAL A 34 7.92 2.68 5.41
N MET A 35 6.66 2.55 5.00
CA MET A 35 5.96 3.48 4.13
C MET A 35 4.79 4.07 4.90
N ARG A 36 4.71 5.40 4.97
CA ARG A 36 3.60 6.08 5.63
C ARG A 36 2.79 6.86 4.60
N PHE A 37 1.48 6.65 4.54
CA PHE A 37 0.60 7.30 3.57
C PHE A 37 -0.37 8.23 4.29
N ASP A 38 -0.41 9.50 3.85
CA ASP A 38 -1.45 10.46 4.24
C ASP A 38 -2.68 10.28 3.35
N LEU A 39 -3.81 9.88 3.94
CA LEU A 39 -5.04 9.58 3.22
C LEU A 39 -6.06 10.71 3.32
N SER A 40 -5.69 11.89 3.79
CA SER A 40 -6.61 13.02 3.99
C SER A 40 -7.41 13.40 2.74
N ALA A 41 -6.85 13.17 1.54
CA ALA A 41 -7.52 13.36 0.26
C ALA A 41 -8.76 12.46 0.06
N PHE A 42 -8.85 11.34 0.77
CA PHE A 42 -9.91 10.33 0.66
C PHE A 42 -10.99 10.47 1.73
N SER A 43 -10.90 11.49 2.59
CA SER A 43 -11.86 11.69 3.67
C SER A 43 -13.30 11.80 3.11
N GLY A 44 -14.18 10.89 3.54
CA GLY A 44 -15.56 10.78 3.09
C GLY A 44 -15.77 10.12 1.73
N ALA A 45 -14.72 9.61 1.09
CA ALA A 45 -14.86 8.77 -0.10
C ALA A 45 -15.54 7.44 0.25
N ALA A 46 -16.12 6.75 -0.73
CA ALA A 46 -16.60 5.38 -0.56
C ALA A 46 -15.57 4.44 -1.18
N VAL A 47 -14.75 3.80 -0.35
CA VAL A 47 -13.63 2.97 -0.85
C VAL A 47 -14.17 1.63 -1.33
N GLN A 48 -13.71 1.19 -2.51
CA GLN A 48 -14.12 -0.09 -3.12
C GLN A 48 -12.96 -1.04 -3.36
N GLY A 49 -11.74 -0.52 -3.35
CA GLY A 49 -10.55 -1.32 -3.55
C GLY A 49 -9.30 -0.55 -3.17
N VAL A 50 -8.29 -1.28 -2.71
CA VAL A 50 -7.00 -0.74 -2.31
C VAL A 50 -5.92 -1.71 -2.78
N THR A 51 -4.93 -1.19 -3.49
CA THR A 51 -3.72 -1.94 -3.83
C THR A 51 -2.48 -1.11 -3.50
N ILE A 52 -1.35 -1.77 -3.30
CA ILE A 52 -0.04 -1.13 -3.27
C ILE A 52 0.78 -1.67 -4.44
N ASP A 53 1.40 -0.75 -5.18
CA ASP A 53 2.32 -1.04 -6.26
C ASP A 53 3.76 -0.84 -5.75
N LEU A 54 4.58 -1.88 -5.91
CA LEU A 54 6.00 -1.89 -5.57
C LEU A 54 6.80 -2.17 -6.85
N THR A 55 7.52 -1.18 -7.34
CA THR A 55 8.34 -1.35 -8.56
C THR A 55 9.73 -1.86 -8.20
N HIS A 56 10.16 -2.94 -8.85
CA HIS A 56 11.49 -3.51 -8.69
C HIS A 56 12.56 -2.47 -9.04
N SER A 57 13.60 -2.40 -8.21
CA SER A 57 14.82 -1.64 -8.44
C SER A 57 16.01 -2.53 -8.11
N GLU A 58 16.24 -3.54 -8.94
CA GLU A 58 17.16 -4.66 -8.66
C GLU A 58 18.58 -4.18 -8.34
N ALA A 59 19.07 -4.51 -7.14
CA ALA A 59 20.47 -4.34 -6.78
C ALA A 59 21.30 -5.61 -7.08
N PHE A 60 22.62 -5.49 -7.03
CA PHE A 60 23.53 -6.61 -7.30
C PHE A 60 23.43 -7.77 -6.29
N PHE A 61 22.81 -7.53 -5.13
CA PHE A 61 22.64 -8.49 -4.04
C PHE A 61 21.21 -9.05 -3.93
N SER A 62 20.29 -8.61 -4.80
CA SER A 62 18.90 -9.04 -4.77
C SER A 62 18.80 -10.56 -4.89
N THR A 63 17.95 -11.16 -4.07
CA THR A 63 17.75 -12.61 -4.00
C THR A 63 16.26 -12.90 -3.86
N SER A 64 15.73 -13.73 -4.77
CA SER A 64 14.33 -14.14 -4.77
C SER A 64 13.92 -14.80 -3.46
N GLY A 65 12.65 -14.65 -3.11
CA GLY A 65 12.05 -15.33 -1.97
C GLY A 65 10.82 -14.58 -1.45
N LEU A 66 10.38 -14.95 -0.24
CA LEU A 66 9.13 -14.42 0.29
C LEU A 66 9.33 -13.07 0.98
N VAL A 67 8.41 -12.16 0.68
CA VAL A 67 8.31 -10.83 1.28
C VAL A 67 6.99 -10.73 2.02
N GLN A 68 7.05 -10.18 3.23
CA GLN A 68 5.90 -9.89 4.06
C GLN A 68 5.58 -8.40 3.99
N LEU A 69 4.30 -8.09 3.81
CA LEU A 69 3.74 -6.76 4.01
C LEU A 69 2.84 -6.78 5.25
N SER A 70 3.01 -5.77 6.10
CA SER A 70 2.21 -5.57 7.30
C SER A 70 1.61 -4.17 7.35
N TYR A 71 0.55 -4.03 8.13
CA TYR A 71 -0.23 -2.81 8.30
C TYR A 71 -0.25 -2.39 9.77
N SER A 72 -0.07 -1.09 10.01
CA SER A 72 -0.23 -0.47 11.32
C SER A 72 -0.96 0.87 11.20
N THR A 73 -1.86 1.11 12.15
CA THR A 73 -2.50 2.40 12.39
C THR A 73 -1.80 3.22 13.46
N ASP A 74 -0.70 2.72 14.03
CA ASP A 74 0.11 3.49 14.98
C ASP A 74 0.91 4.57 14.24
N ASP A 75 0.29 5.74 14.13
CA ASP A 75 0.90 6.95 13.57
C ASP A 75 1.73 7.73 14.59
N SER A 76 1.68 7.34 15.87
CA SER A 76 2.37 8.00 16.98
C SER A 76 3.84 7.59 17.10
N PHE A 77 4.24 6.52 16.42
CA PHE A 77 5.61 6.03 16.43
C PHE A 77 6.58 6.97 15.69
N ASP A 78 7.69 7.31 16.35
CA ASP A 78 8.79 8.07 15.75
C ASP A 78 9.61 7.15 14.83
N LEU A 79 9.48 7.34 13.51
CA LEU A 79 10.22 6.55 12.52
C LEU A 79 11.75 6.65 12.69
N ASN A 80 12.26 7.73 13.29
CA ASN A 80 13.70 7.87 13.56
C ASN A 80 14.19 6.99 14.72
N SER A 81 13.26 6.45 15.51
CA SER A 81 13.54 5.53 16.61
C SER A 81 13.51 4.06 16.20
N LEU A 82 13.14 3.76 14.94
CA LEU A 82 13.21 2.42 14.38
C LEU A 82 14.68 2.00 14.29
N VAL A 83 14.99 0.84 14.86
CA VAL A 83 16.32 0.26 14.80
C VAL A 83 16.24 -1.04 14.00
N ALA A 84 16.98 -1.07 12.89
CA ALA A 84 17.33 -2.29 12.19
C ALA A 84 18.56 -2.91 12.90
N ASP A 85 18.34 -3.89 13.77
CA ASP A 85 19.42 -4.71 14.33
C ASP A 85 19.06 -6.19 14.18
N ALA A 86 20.04 -6.97 13.73
CA ALA A 86 19.93 -8.41 13.44
C ALA A 86 19.51 -9.24 14.68
N ASN A 87 19.66 -8.68 15.88
CA ASN A 87 19.26 -9.30 17.15
C ASN A 87 17.95 -8.73 17.73
N THR A 88 17.37 -7.71 17.09
CA THR A 88 16.11 -7.11 17.55
C THR A 88 14.91 -7.79 16.88
N VAL A 89 13.72 -7.54 17.43
CA VAL A 89 12.46 -7.99 16.83
C VAL A 89 12.23 -7.19 15.54
N GLY A 90 11.74 -7.87 14.48
CA GLY A 90 11.42 -7.23 13.19
C GLY A 90 10.54 -5.99 13.35
N GLY A 91 10.60 -5.06 12.40
CA GLY A 91 9.89 -3.77 12.43
C GLY A 91 8.39 -3.91 12.69
N ASN A 92 7.78 -5.00 12.24
CA ASN A 92 6.40 -5.37 12.56
C ASN A 92 6.09 -5.38 14.06
N ALA A 93 6.97 -5.94 14.87
CA ALA A 93 6.77 -5.99 16.32
C ALA A 93 7.02 -4.64 17.00
N GLN A 94 7.91 -3.81 16.42
CA GLN A 94 8.19 -2.47 16.94
C GLN A 94 7.00 -1.52 16.74
N LEU A 95 6.28 -1.68 15.63
CA LEU A 95 5.13 -0.86 15.23
C LEU A 95 3.76 -1.48 15.53
N ALA A 96 3.74 -2.60 16.27
CA ALA A 96 2.54 -3.41 16.53
C ALA A 96 1.71 -3.70 15.27
N ALA A 97 2.39 -3.90 14.14
CA ALA A 97 1.75 -4.12 12.85
C ALA A 97 1.25 -5.56 12.70
N SER A 98 0.14 -5.71 11.96
CA SER A 98 -0.41 -7.01 11.60
C SER A 98 -0.01 -7.37 10.17
N GLN A 99 0.41 -8.62 9.95
CA GLN A 99 0.66 -9.13 8.60
C GLN A 99 -0.62 -9.03 7.77
N VAL A 100 -0.50 -8.49 6.54
CA VAL A 100 -1.62 -8.35 5.60
C VAL A 100 -1.40 -9.07 4.28
N ALA A 101 -0.15 -9.27 3.87
CA ALA A 101 0.16 -10.04 2.68
C ALA A 101 1.50 -10.76 2.81
N LEU A 102 1.60 -11.89 2.12
CA LEU A 102 2.82 -12.66 1.91
C LEU A 102 2.90 -13.00 0.43
N PHE A 103 3.99 -12.65 -0.23
CA PHE A 103 4.12 -12.77 -1.69
C PHE A 103 5.57 -13.02 -2.13
N ASP A 104 5.73 -13.51 -3.36
CA ASP A 104 7.02 -13.86 -3.94
C ASP A 104 7.66 -12.63 -4.60
N PHE A 105 8.90 -12.32 -4.20
CA PHE A 105 9.80 -11.47 -4.97
C PHE A 105 10.65 -12.34 -5.88
N VAL A 106 10.68 -12.02 -7.18
CA VAL A 106 11.45 -12.78 -8.19
C VAL A 106 12.47 -11.86 -8.88
N THR A 107 13.75 -12.11 -8.61
CA THR A 107 14.86 -11.35 -9.19
C THR A 107 14.92 -11.46 -10.72
N GLY A 108 15.44 -10.44 -11.37
CA GLY A 108 15.76 -10.43 -12.80
C GLY A 108 14.84 -9.56 -13.66
N ASN A 109 13.98 -8.76 -13.02
CA ASN A 109 12.90 -8.02 -13.66
C ASN A 109 12.88 -6.55 -13.20
N ASP A 110 13.98 -5.82 -13.41
CA ASP A 110 14.02 -4.40 -13.05
C ASP A 110 12.90 -3.60 -13.74
N GLY A 111 12.25 -2.70 -13.00
CA GLY A 111 11.10 -1.92 -13.49
C GLY A 111 9.77 -2.69 -13.58
N VAL A 112 9.72 -3.99 -13.25
CA VAL A 112 8.45 -4.71 -13.07
C VAL A 112 7.79 -4.29 -11.76
N THR A 113 6.46 -4.22 -11.76
CA THR A 113 5.69 -3.82 -10.57
C THR A 113 4.94 -5.02 -10.00
N ASP A 114 5.16 -5.28 -8.73
CA ASP A 114 4.30 -6.13 -7.91
C ASP A 114 3.09 -5.29 -7.47
N THR A 115 1.89 -5.75 -7.79
CA THR A 115 0.63 -5.15 -7.32
C THR A 115 -0.01 -6.05 -6.28
N ILE A 116 -0.05 -5.58 -5.03
CA ILE A 116 -0.57 -6.33 -3.89
C ILE A 116 -1.93 -5.77 -3.52
N SER A 117 -2.95 -6.65 -3.46
CA SER A 117 -4.29 -6.30 -3.01
C SER A 117 -4.33 -6.20 -1.48
N LEU A 118 -4.92 -5.11 -0.97
CA LEU A 118 -5.13 -4.85 0.46
C LEU A 118 -6.61 -4.86 0.85
N ASN A 119 -7.48 -5.37 -0.02
CA ASN A 119 -8.94 -5.32 0.15
C ASN A 119 -9.46 -6.10 1.37
N ASP A 120 -8.71 -7.10 1.82
CA ASP A 120 -9.10 -7.96 2.93
C ASP A 120 -8.47 -7.53 4.27
N VAL A 121 -7.87 -6.33 4.32
CA VAL A 121 -7.28 -5.79 5.55
C VAL A 121 -8.36 -5.18 6.43
N ASP A 122 -8.56 -5.79 7.60
CA ASP A 122 -9.52 -5.32 8.60
C ASP A 122 -9.26 -3.85 8.98
N GLY A 123 -10.29 -3.01 8.90
CA GLY A 123 -10.24 -1.61 9.28
C GLY A 123 -9.65 -0.65 8.23
N LEU A 124 -8.86 -1.13 7.27
CA LEU A 124 -8.16 -0.28 6.30
C LEU A 124 -9.10 0.65 5.53
N PHE A 125 -10.26 0.15 5.08
CA PHE A 125 -11.21 1.00 4.35
C PHE A 125 -11.74 2.11 5.26
N ALA A 126 -12.08 1.82 6.52
CA ALA A 126 -12.52 2.84 7.46
C ALA A 126 -11.42 3.89 7.74
N ASP A 127 -10.17 3.45 7.82
CA ASP A 127 -9.02 4.34 8.01
C ASP A 127 -8.83 5.26 6.79
N ILE A 128 -8.95 4.74 5.57
CA ILE A 128 -8.94 5.54 4.33
C ILE A 128 -10.11 6.52 4.28
N GLU A 129 -11.33 6.04 4.53
CA GLU A 129 -12.54 6.87 4.49
C GLU A 129 -12.54 7.97 5.56
N SER A 130 -11.84 7.75 6.68
CA SER A 130 -11.61 8.79 7.70
C SER A 130 -10.53 9.81 7.30
N GLY A 131 -9.70 9.47 6.31
CA GLY A 131 -8.54 10.25 5.90
C GLY A 131 -7.36 10.16 6.88
N SER A 132 -7.24 9.03 7.58
CA SER A 132 -6.17 8.80 8.56
C SER A 132 -4.79 8.64 7.90
N MET A 133 -3.73 8.73 8.70
CA MET A 133 -2.43 8.22 8.26
C MET A 133 -2.37 6.72 8.49
N ILE A 134 -1.79 5.99 7.54
CA ILE A 134 -1.50 4.57 7.70
C ILE A 134 -0.01 4.31 7.51
N THR A 135 0.46 3.24 8.13
CA THR A 135 1.84 2.77 7.99
C THR A 135 1.84 1.34 7.45
N LEU A 136 2.58 1.12 6.36
CA LEU A 136 2.88 -0.19 5.80
C LEU A 136 4.35 -0.53 6.08
N ILE A 137 4.60 -1.79 6.39
CA ILE A 137 5.95 -2.30 6.67
C ILE A 137 6.24 -3.45 5.73
N LEU A 138 7.38 -3.38 5.05
CA LEU A 138 7.85 -4.41 4.13
C LEU A 138 9.11 -5.07 4.71
N GLU A 139 9.09 -6.39 4.86
CA GLU A 139 10.21 -7.15 5.42
C GLU A 139 10.41 -8.44 4.63
N ALA A 140 11.63 -8.96 4.61
CA ALA A 140 11.85 -10.32 4.15
C ALA A 140 11.16 -11.30 5.13
N ALA A 141 10.40 -12.24 4.61
CA ALA A 141 9.77 -13.28 5.41
C ALA A 141 10.74 -14.43 5.73
N GLU A 142 11.86 -14.50 5.01
CA GLU A 142 12.87 -15.56 5.12
C GLU A 142 14.27 -14.94 5.21
N SER A 143 15.19 -15.62 5.91
CA SER A 143 16.55 -15.13 6.12
C SER A 143 17.39 -15.03 4.85
N THR A 144 16.99 -15.73 3.78
CA THR A 144 17.73 -15.78 2.50
C THR A 144 17.22 -14.76 1.47
N THR A 145 16.14 -14.04 1.77
CA THR A 145 15.53 -13.09 0.84
C THR A 145 16.17 -11.72 0.99
N SER A 146 16.47 -11.09 -0.15
CA SER A 146 16.81 -9.69 -0.22
C SER A 146 16.05 -9.10 -1.41
N ALA A 147 14.91 -8.48 -1.10
CA ALA A 147 14.02 -7.90 -2.09
C ALA A 147 14.27 -6.41 -2.20
N THR A 148 14.50 -5.91 -3.42
CA THR A 148 14.87 -4.52 -3.65
C THR A 148 13.87 -3.80 -4.53
N TYR A 149 13.27 -2.76 -3.98
CA TYR A 149 12.25 -1.95 -4.63
C TYR A 149 12.71 -0.49 -4.78
N ALA A 150 12.13 0.18 -5.75
CA ALA A 150 12.31 1.60 -5.96
C ALA A 150 11.67 2.37 -4.80
N GLY A 151 12.42 3.32 -4.24
CA GLY A 151 11.93 4.19 -3.19
C GLY A 151 11.51 5.57 -3.72
N LEU A 152 11.02 6.45 -2.85
CA LEU A 152 10.57 7.77 -3.30
C LEU A 152 11.75 8.65 -3.68
N GLY A 153 11.77 9.04 -4.95
CA GLY A 153 12.87 9.81 -5.53
C GLY A 153 13.85 8.96 -6.35
N ASN A 154 13.69 7.64 -6.41
CA ASN A 154 14.36 6.83 -7.42
C ASN A 154 14.12 7.47 -8.81
N THR A 155 15.19 7.70 -9.56
CA THR A 155 15.13 8.44 -10.82
C THR A 155 14.86 7.55 -12.03
N ALA A 156 15.01 6.24 -11.86
CA ALA A 156 14.78 5.25 -12.92
C ALA A 156 13.37 4.67 -12.86
N ASN A 157 12.88 4.41 -11.64
CA ASN A 157 11.61 3.75 -11.36
C ASN A 157 10.78 4.57 -10.36
N GLY A 158 9.45 4.47 -10.45
CA GLY A 158 8.55 5.11 -9.47
C GLY A 158 8.68 4.44 -8.10
N GLY A 159 8.61 5.24 -7.03
CA GLY A 159 8.54 4.70 -5.66
C GLY A 159 7.22 3.97 -5.38
N PRO A 160 7.00 3.50 -4.14
CA PRO A 160 5.76 2.80 -3.77
C PRO A 160 4.53 3.68 -3.98
N VAL A 161 3.47 3.13 -4.58
CA VAL A 161 2.21 3.85 -4.85
C VAL A 161 1.04 3.09 -4.24
N LEU A 162 0.34 3.73 -3.30
CA LEU A 162 -0.94 3.23 -2.83
C LEU A 162 -2.02 3.67 -3.81
N ASN A 163 -2.83 2.75 -4.29
CA ASN A 163 -3.93 3.02 -5.20
C ASN A 163 -5.24 2.77 -4.47
N VAL A 164 -6.11 3.77 -4.45
CA VAL A 164 -7.45 3.67 -3.85
C VAL A 164 -8.48 3.78 -4.96
N VAL A 165 -9.38 2.81 -5.03
CA VAL A 165 -10.47 2.76 -6.00
C VAL A 165 -11.72 3.35 -5.35
N VAL A 166 -12.22 4.43 -5.94
CA VAL A 166 -13.44 5.13 -5.51
C VAL A 166 -14.44 5.20 -6.67
N PRO A 167 -15.76 5.22 -6.39
CA PRO A 167 -16.77 5.39 -7.43
C PRO A 167 -16.66 6.77 -8.08
N THR A 168 -16.79 6.82 -9.42
CA THR A 168 -16.87 8.11 -10.13
C THR A 168 -18.04 8.93 -9.61
N PRO A 169 -17.86 10.25 -9.36
CA PRO A 169 -18.92 11.13 -8.86
C PRO A 169 -20.23 11.12 -9.70
N GLY A 170 -20.16 10.78 -10.98
CA GLY A 170 -21.32 10.74 -11.89
C GLY A 170 -22.24 9.51 -11.75
N SER A 171 -21.76 8.42 -11.17
CA SER A 171 -22.50 7.15 -11.09
C SER A 171 -23.65 7.18 -10.06
N LEU A 172 -23.50 7.97 -8.99
CA LEU A 172 -24.54 8.16 -7.96
C LEU A 172 -25.63 9.16 -8.39
N ALA A 173 -25.27 10.18 -9.20
CA ALA A 173 -26.22 11.17 -9.70
C ALA A 173 -27.25 10.58 -10.67
N LEU A 174 -26.87 9.55 -11.44
CA LEU A 174 -27.76 8.92 -12.43
C LEU A 174 -28.89 8.11 -11.77
N ILE A 175 -28.62 7.47 -10.62
CA ILE A 175 -29.63 6.72 -9.85
C ILE A 175 -30.64 7.68 -9.20
N GLY A 176 -30.18 8.83 -8.70
CA GLY A 176 -31.05 9.87 -8.13
C GLY A 176 -32.00 10.51 -9.15
N LEU A 177 -31.54 10.72 -10.39
CA LEU A 177 -32.37 11.28 -11.47
C LEU A 177 -33.37 10.27 -12.06
N GLY A 178 -33.04 8.97 -12.08
CA GLY A 178 -33.97 7.92 -12.51
C GLY A 178 -35.20 7.78 -11.59
N GLY A 179 -35.01 8.00 -10.28
CA GLY A 179 -36.11 7.98 -9.31
C GLY A 179 -37.11 9.13 -9.47
N LEU A 180 -36.64 10.33 -9.85
CA LEU A 180 -37.46 11.54 -10.00
C LEU A 180 -38.34 11.54 -11.25
N ILE A 181 -38.01 10.79 -12.29
CA ILE A 181 -38.84 10.71 -13.52
C ILE A 181 -40.06 9.80 -13.30
N SER A 182 -40.02 8.89 -12.33
CA SER A 182 -41.10 7.92 -12.08
C SER A 182 -42.35 8.48 -11.38
N THR A 183 -42.28 9.67 -10.76
CA THR A 183 -43.38 10.21 -9.94
C THR A 183 -44.32 11.16 -10.67
N ARG A 184 -44.11 11.45 -11.95
CA ARG A 184 -44.90 12.45 -12.71
C ARG A 184 -45.99 11.89 -13.63
N ARG A 185 -46.40 10.62 -13.47
CA ARG A 185 -47.44 10.02 -14.32
C ARG A 185 -48.54 9.28 -13.54
N ARG A 186 -49.23 9.99 -12.63
CA ARG A 186 -50.56 9.57 -12.18
C ARG A 186 -51.40 10.77 -11.74
N ARG A 187 -51.94 11.52 -12.70
CA ARG A 187 -53.15 12.35 -12.58
C ARG A 187 -53.61 12.75 -13.99
N ALA A 188 -54.46 11.91 -14.56
CA ALA A 188 -55.48 12.24 -15.55
C ALA A 188 -56.55 11.16 -15.44
#